data_AF-A0A2V8PGX8-F1
#
_entry.id   AF-A0A2V8PGX8-F1
#
_cell.length_a   1.000
_cell.length_b   1.000
_cell.length_c   1.000
_cell.angle_alpha   90.00
_cell.angle_beta   90.00
_cell.angle_gamma   90.00
#
_symmetry.space_group_name_H-M   'P 1'
#
loop_
_entity.id
_entity.type
_entity.pdbx_description
1 polymer ?
#
loop_
_entity_poly.entity_id
_entity_poly.type
_entity_poly.pdbx_seq_one_letter_code
_entity_poly.pdbx_strand_id
1 'polypeptide(L)'
;MRKSQLLIILMLLALLLAINQLLTGPSSLRRYLGGLPWYGWAGITIFLAAAGICFAIRDARRARLLLEEPIEKHLDENAQRVQLSKELLEKYDPDGPDYPHPVVIADRCIGCQACVDACPHSVLAMVNNLAVPVARSECMEDTSCQIACPVTPKACIVVNTTKIIKPRPVPTRNEKFMTNVPGCYIIGDVSGTPLIKNAANEGADVIKHIAQELRSAPPEPKAELDVAIIGIGPAGLSAAVLAKQHNLKYVGIERADVLATIVAYPKNKYLFFKPESMPAHGGVRADGAGTQRETLLESWLGTMMSHGVVINEHEECKTVKRATDGDYFIVETEKGEKREPCSYRARRVVLAVGNRGAPMKLGAPGEGMRIGRNGQSEDKVVYALSNPDDFKQRKIVVVGGGNASVEAVVDLVARRSGNQIEFRAPDEINEVTFVLRTAFTNDVKFLNKQHLYQCIDEGKVKILFDTFIKEIREREVVVADTRTKEETGKIENDYVLALIGGAPPTKFLESIGITIPKS
;
A
#
# COMPACT_ATOMS: atom_id res chain seq x y z
N MET A 1 34.64 13.35 -10.33
CA MET A 1 35.84 13.37 -9.46
C MET A 1 35.64 14.37 -8.34
N ARG A 2 35.83 13.98 -7.07
CA ARG A 2 35.74 14.93 -5.94
C ARG A 2 36.97 15.85 -5.95
N LYS A 3 36.84 17.12 -5.50
CA LYS A 3 37.94 18.12 -5.46
C LYS A 3 39.23 17.58 -4.81
N SER A 4 39.09 16.71 -3.81
CA SER A 4 40.22 16.04 -3.14
C SER A 4 41.01 15.09 -4.04
N GLN A 5 40.37 14.41 -4.99
CA GLN A 5 41.05 13.51 -5.93
C GLN A 5 41.88 14.28 -6.97
N LEU A 6 41.39 15.44 -7.40
CA LEU A 6 42.11 16.31 -8.34
C LEU A 6 43.41 16.84 -7.72
N LEU A 7 43.36 17.26 -6.44
CA LEU A 7 44.53 17.74 -5.70
C LEU A 7 45.62 16.68 -5.54
N ILE A 8 45.24 15.42 -5.25
CA ILE A 8 46.20 14.32 -5.12
C ILE A 8 46.88 14.02 -6.47
N ILE A 9 46.12 14.01 -7.57
CA ILE A 9 46.66 13.79 -8.91
C ILE A 9 47.63 14.91 -9.30
N LEU A 10 47.27 16.17 -9.02
CA LEU A 10 48.12 17.32 -9.32
C LEU A 10 49.41 17.32 -8.50
N MET A 11 49.37 16.95 -7.21
CA MET A 11 50.58 16.80 -6.40
C MET A 11 51.47 15.65 -6.88
N LEU A 12 50.89 14.53 -7.30
CA LEU A 12 51.65 13.39 -7.84
C LEU A 12 52.35 13.76 -9.16
N LEU A 13 51.66 14.48 -10.04
CA LEU A 13 52.23 15.01 -11.29
C LEU A 13 53.36 16.00 -11.02
N ALA A 14 53.19 16.93 -10.07
CA ALA A 14 54.22 17.88 -9.69
C ALA A 14 55.47 17.19 -9.12
N LEU A 15 55.29 16.14 -8.30
CA LEU A 15 56.39 15.35 -7.75
C LEU A 15 57.16 14.59 -8.83
N LEU A 16 56.46 13.98 -9.79
CA LEU A 16 57.08 13.27 -10.91
C LEU A 16 57.87 14.22 -11.82
N LEU A 17 57.34 15.43 -12.06
CA LEU A 17 58.05 16.49 -12.80
C LEU A 17 59.30 16.97 -12.06
N ALA A 18 59.26 17.14 -10.74
CA ALA A 18 60.40 17.54 -9.94
C ALA A 18 61.51 16.47 -9.93
N ILE A 19 61.14 15.19 -9.79
CA ILE A 19 62.08 14.07 -9.83
C ILE A 19 62.75 13.97 -11.21
N ASN A 20 62.00 14.20 -12.29
CA ASN A 20 62.54 14.20 -13.65
C ASN A 20 63.59 15.32 -13.86
N GLN A 21 63.37 16.51 -13.30
CA GLN A 21 64.35 17.61 -13.39
C GLN A 21 65.60 17.40 -12.54
N LEU A 22 65.49 16.68 -11.42
CA LEU A 22 66.63 16.37 -10.54
C LEU A 22 67.53 15.27 -11.09
N LEU A 23 67.02 14.40 -11.97
CA LEU A 23 67.76 13.25 -12.52
C LEU A 23 68.47 13.52 -13.86
N THR A 24 68.33 14.72 -14.44
CA THR A 24 69.03 15.12 -15.68
C THR A 24 70.45 15.64 -15.39
N GLY A 25 71.40 14.72 -15.16
CA GLY A 25 72.85 14.98 -15.19
C GLY A 25 73.50 14.53 -16.52
N PRO A 26 74.71 15.02 -16.88
CA PRO A 26 75.21 14.98 -18.27
C PRO A 26 75.66 13.60 -18.81
N SER A 27 75.51 12.50 -18.07
CA SER A 27 76.05 11.21 -18.52
C SER A 27 75.27 10.03 -17.96
N SER A 28 74.19 9.62 -18.64
CA SER A 28 73.76 8.21 -18.80
C SER A 28 72.38 8.11 -19.48
N LEU A 29 72.31 8.50 -20.75
CA LEU A 29 71.19 8.14 -21.63
C LEU A 29 71.26 6.63 -21.92
N ARG A 30 70.40 5.79 -21.27
CA ARG A 30 69.70 4.63 -21.88
C ARG A 30 68.93 3.66 -20.96
N ARG A 31 68.78 3.90 -19.65
CA ARG A 31 68.10 2.90 -18.77
C ARG A 31 66.84 3.35 -18.02
N TYR A 32 66.37 4.57 -18.23
CA TYR A 32 65.24 5.13 -17.48
C TYR A 32 64.04 5.36 -18.40
N LEU A 33 63.06 4.45 -18.37
CA LEU A 33 61.77 4.63 -19.04
C LEU A 33 61.05 5.79 -18.34
N GLY A 34 60.85 6.92 -19.01
CA GLY A 34 60.06 8.04 -18.47
C GLY A 34 60.62 8.72 -17.21
N GLY A 35 61.94 8.79 -17.04
CA GLY A 35 62.57 9.55 -15.95
C GLY A 35 62.71 8.82 -14.61
N LEU A 36 62.29 7.55 -14.53
CA LEU A 36 62.47 6.71 -13.35
C LEU A 36 63.10 5.34 -13.69
N PRO A 37 63.87 4.73 -12.77
CA PRO A 37 64.30 3.34 -12.87
C PRO A 37 63.12 2.39 -12.90
N TRP A 38 63.31 1.18 -13.46
CA TRP A 38 62.26 0.15 -13.49
C TRP A 38 61.72 -0.18 -12.09
N TYR A 39 62.58 -0.17 -11.06
CA TYR A 39 62.18 -0.36 -9.67
C TYR A 39 61.41 0.83 -9.10
N GLY A 40 61.63 2.04 -9.62
CA GLY A 40 60.84 3.24 -9.28
C GLY A 40 59.40 3.13 -9.79
N TRP A 41 59.23 2.70 -11.04
CA TRP A 41 57.90 2.41 -11.59
C TRP A 41 57.21 1.26 -10.86
N ALA A 42 57.93 0.17 -10.57
CA ALA A 42 57.38 -0.95 -9.78
C ALA A 42 56.90 -0.48 -8.40
N GLY A 43 57.66 0.39 -7.72
CA GLY A 43 57.27 0.98 -6.43
C GLY A 43 55.99 1.81 -6.51
N ILE A 44 55.85 2.65 -7.55
CA ILE A 44 54.64 3.46 -7.77
C ILE A 44 53.43 2.58 -8.06
N THR A 45 53.58 1.54 -8.89
CA THR A 45 52.49 0.61 -9.21
C THR A 45 52.01 -0.15 -7.97
N ILE A 46 52.94 -0.63 -7.14
CA ILE A 46 52.61 -1.32 -5.88
C ILE A 46 51.91 -0.36 -4.92
N PHE A 47 52.40 0.88 -4.79
CA PHE A 47 51.79 1.89 -3.93
C PHE A 47 50.36 2.25 -4.36
N LEU A 48 50.13 2.46 -5.67
CA LEU A 48 48.80 2.76 -6.20
C LEU A 48 47.84 1.57 -6.03
N ALA A 49 48.31 0.33 -6.22
CA ALA A 49 47.52 -0.87 -5.98
C ALA A 49 47.14 -1.00 -4.49
N ALA A 50 48.10 -0.81 -3.58
CA ALA A 50 47.87 -0.86 -2.13
C ALA A 50 46.92 0.25 -1.67
N ALA A 51 47.09 1.48 -2.17
CA ALA A 51 46.20 2.60 -1.89
C ALA A 51 44.76 2.34 -2.40
N GLY A 52 44.63 1.76 -3.60
CA GLY A 52 43.34 1.36 -4.17
C GLY A 52 42.64 0.29 -3.32
N ILE A 53 43.37 -0.73 -2.87
CA ILE A 53 42.84 -1.78 -1.98
C ILE A 53 42.42 -1.18 -0.62
N CYS A 54 43.22 -0.30 -0.02
CA CYS A 54 42.86 0.39 1.22
C CYS A 54 41.60 1.25 1.07
N PHE A 55 41.45 1.96 -0.05
CA PHE A 55 40.23 2.71 -0.34
C PHE A 55 39.01 1.79 -0.51
N ALA A 56 39.15 0.67 -1.24
CA ALA A 56 38.08 -0.30 -1.41
C ALA A 56 37.65 -0.92 -0.06
N ILE A 57 38.61 -1.27 0.81
CA ILE A 57 38.34 -1.79 2.16
C ILE A 57 37.66 -0.72 3.02
N ARG A 58 38.12 0.53 2.98
CA ARG A 58 37.52 1.63 3.73
C ARG A 58 36.09 1.93 3.26
N ASP A 59 35.85 1.93 1.97
CA ASP A 59 34.52 2.19 1.40
C ASP A 59 33.57 1.02 1.67
N ALA A 60 34.05 -0.22 1.57
CA ALA A 60 33.30 -1.42 1.98
C ALA A 60 32.98 -1.41 3.48
N ARG A 61 33.92 -1.02 4.35
CA ARG A 61 33.67 -0.86 5.79
C ARG A 61 32.68 0.27 6.09
N ARG A 62 32.76 1.39 5.38
CA ARG A 62 31.84 2.51 5.56
C ARG A 62 30.44 2.16 5.08
N ALA A 63 30.31 1.48 3.94
CA ALA A 63 29.05 0.93 3.46
C ALA A 63 28.47 -0.07 4.46
N ARG A 64 29.31 -0.92 5.06
CA ARG A 64 28.91 -1.87 6.09
C ARG A 64 28.46 -1.19 7.39
N LEU A 65 29.18 -0.17 7.86
CA LEU A 65 28.79 0.62 9.04
C LEU A 65 27.48 1.38 8.82
N LEU A 66 27.26 1.93 7.62
CA LEU A 66 25.97 2.54 7.25
C LEU A 66 24.82 1.54 7.16
N LEU A 67 25.11 0.24 7.04
CA LEU A 67 24.13 -0.86 7.04
C LEU A 67 23.99 -1.53 8.42
N GLU A 68 24.93 -1.29 9.34
CA GLU A 68 25.01 -1.94 10.65
C GLU A 68 24.71 -0.99 11.82
N GLU A 69 24.80 0.33 11.66
CA GLU A 69 24.30 1.25 12.69
C GLU A 69 22.77 1.16 12.75
N PRO A 70 22.19 0.68 13.86
CA PRO A 70 20.78 0.88 14.10
C PRO A 70 20.61 2.39 14.25
N ILE A 71 19.82 3.01 13.38
CA ILE A 71 19.28 4.33 13.69
C ILE A 71 18.44 4.14 14.95
N GLU A 72 19.04 4.37 16.13
CA GLU A 72 18.30 4.61 17.35
C GLU A 72 17.48 5.86 17.08
N LYS A 73 16.23 5.65 16.64
CA LYS A 73 15.18 6.63 16.74
C LYS A 73 14.96 6.88 18.22
N HIS A 74 15.74 7.78 18.80
CA HIS A 74 15.22 8.63 19.86
C HIS A 74 14.04 9.38 19.24
N LEU A 75 12.85 8.77 19.36
CA LEU A 75 11.59 9.48 19.19
C LEU A 75 11.53 10.48 20.34
N ASP A 76 12.06 11.67 20.08
CA ASP A 76 11.84 12.83 20.94
C ASP A 76 10.33 12.91 21.23
N GLU A 77 9.93 12.97 22.50
CA GLU A 77 8.52 13.07 22.87
C GLU A 77 7.89 14.35 22.28
N ASN A 78 8.70 15.37 21.97
CA ASN A 78 8.27 16.55 21.21
C ASN A 78 8.06 16.29 19.70
N ALA A 79 8.67 15.24 19.12
CA ALA A 79 8.46 14.86 17.72
C ALA A 79 7.05 14.31 17.44
N GLN A 80 6.27 14.02 18.49
CA GLN A 80 4.86 13.63 18.37
C GLN A 80 3.91 14.83 18.15
N ARG A 81 4.41 16.07 18.34
CA ARG A 81 3.77 17.32 17.93
C ARG A 81 4.39 17.76 16.61
N VAL A 82 4.02 17.11 15.51
CA VAL A 82 4.57 17.46 14.19
C VAL A 82 4.01 18.82 13.76
N GLN A 83 4.75 19.89 14.07
CA GLN A 83 4.52 21.23 13.56
C GLN A 83 5.37 21.47 12.31
N LEU A 84 4.84 22.27 11.39
CA LEU A 84 5.64 22.81 10.30
C LEU A 84 6.71 23.75 10.86
N SER A 85 7.89 23.81 10.24
CA SER A 85 8.86 24.86 10.57
C SER A 85 8.26 26.23 10.27
N LYS A 86 8.74 27.27 10.94
CA LYS A 86 8.26 28.65 10.75
C LYS A 86 8.28 29.06 9.26
N GLU A 87 9.36 28.72 8.55
CA GLU A 87 9.50 28.95 7.11
C GLU A 87 8.44 28.22 6.26
N LEU A 88 8.08 26.97 6.64
CA LEU A 88 7.06 26.21 5.93
C LEU A 88 5.65 26.70 6.27
N LEU A 89 5.41 27.16 7.50
CA LEU A 89 4.15 27.84 7.87
C LEU A 89 3.98 29.13 7.07
N GLU A 90 4.97 30.01 7.05
CA GLU A 90 4.95 31.24 6.26
C GLU A 90 4.76 30.95 4.76
N LYS A 91 5.32 29.85 4.24
CA LYS A 91 5.15 29.45 2.82
C LYS A 91 3.75 28.91 2.51
N TYR A 92 3.23 27.99 3.32
CA TYR A 92 2.02 27.21 2.99
C TYR A 92 0.76 27.70 3.69
N ASP A 93 0.91 28.53 4.72
CA ASP A 93 -0.18 29.07 5.54
C ASP A 93 0.16 30.46 6.12
N PRO A 94 0.51 31.45 5.27
CA PRO A 94 0.95 32.77 5.72
C PRO A 94 -0.12 33.53 6.53
N ASP A 95 -1.39 33.39 6.14
CA ASP A 95 -2.55 34.04 6.75
C ASP A 95 -3.35 33.03 7.61
N GLY A 96 -2.67 32.01 8.13
CA GLY A 96 -3.27 30.95 8.94
C GLY A 96 -3.87 31.44 10.25
N PRO A 97 -5.04 30.93 10.67
CA PRO A 97 -5.59 31.26 11.98
C PRO A 97 -4.74 30.67 13.12
N ASP A 98 -4.86 31.26 14.30
CA ASP A 98 -4.15 30.84 15.53
C ASP A 98 -4.75 29.57 16.18
N TYR A 99 -5.94 29.14 15.75
CA TYR A 99 -6.57 27.89 16.19
C TYR A 99 -6.08 26.66 15.40
N PRO A 100 -6.27 25.42 15.92
CA PRO A 100 -5.87 24.20 15.24
C PRO A 100 -6.61 23.98 13.91
N HIS A 101 -5.87 23.74 12.83
CA HIS A 101 -6.47 23.51 11.51
C HIS A 101 -5.53 22.72 10.59
N PRO A 102 -6.05 22.04 9.55
CA PRO A 102 -5.20 21.31 8.63
C PRO A 102 -4.57 22.23 7.58
N VAL A 103 -3.28 22.05 7.34
CA VAL A 103 -2.51 22.62 6.23
C VAL A 103 -2.16 21.48 5.27
N VAL A 104 -2.45 21.67 3.98
CA VAL A 104 -2.06 20.72 2.93
C VAL A 104 -0.93 21.30 2.09
N ILE A 105 0.20 20.61 2.13
CA ILE A 105 1.40 20.92 1.36
C ILE A 105 1.20 20.38 -0.05
N ALA A 106 0.77 21.26 -0.97
CA ALA A 106 0.41 20.91 -2.34
C ALA A 106 1.51 20.11 -3.06
N ASP A 107 2.77 20.53 -2.92
CA ASP A 107 3.96 19.87 -3.51
C ASP A 107 4.11 18.39 -3.11
N ARG A 108 3.56 18.01 -1.95
CA ARG A 108 3.61 16.65 -1.42
C ARG A 108 2.32 15.89 -1.63
N CYS A 109 1.21 16.58 -1.87
CA CYS A 109 -0.10 15.95 -1.95
C CYS A 109 -0.21 15.08 -3.20
N ILE A 110 -0.75 13.88 -3.01
CA ILE A 110 -0.80 12.85 -4.05
C ILE A 110 -2.21 12.59 -4.57
N GLY A 111 -3.17 13.40 -4.14
CA GLY A 111 -4.57 13.26 -4.55
C GLY A 111 -5.28 12.00 -4.09
N CYS A 112 -4.72 11.24 -3.14
CA CYS A 112 -5.27 9.95 -2.73
C CYS A 112 -6.58 10.02 -1.92
N GLN A 113 -7.04 11.22 -1.57
CA GLN A 113 -8.24 11.47 -0.76
C GLN A 113 -8.20 10.91 0.68
N ALA A 114 -7.18 10.17 1.11
CA ALA A 114 -7.12 9.56 2.44
C ALA A 114 -7.36 10.54 3.61
N CYS A 115 -6.81 11.76 3.52
CA CYS A 115 -7.02 12.81 4.53
C CYS A 115 -8.43 13.42 4.51
N VAL A 116 -9.03 13.54 3.32
CA VAL A 116 -10.43 13.96 3.11
C VAL A 116 -11.37 12.89 3.67
N ASP A 117 -11.08 11.61 3.41
CA ASP A 117 -11.85 10.46 3.89
C ASP A 117 -11.77 10.30 5.40
N ALA A 118 -10.62 10.57 5.99
CA ALA A 118 -10.42 10.47 7.43
C ALA A 118 -10.95 11.69 8.22
N CYS A 119 -11.35 12.77 7.57
CA CYS A 119 -11.88 13.95 8.24
C CYS A 119 -13.39 13.80 8.49
N PRO A 120 -13.84 13.62 9.74
CA PRO A 120 -15.27 13.43 10.04
C PRO A 120 -16.08 14.72 9.80
N HIS A 121 -15.44 15.89 9.87
CA HIS A 121 -16.06 17.20 9.75
C HIS A 121 -16.08 17.77 8.33
N SER A 122 -15.61 17.02 7.33
CA SER A 122 -15.56 17.48 5.92
C SER A 122 -14.81 18.82 5.72
N VAL A 123 -13.83 19.11 6.59
CA VAL A 123 -12.96 20.30 6.53
C VAL A 123 -12.13 20.31 5.24
N LEU A 124 -11.80 19.13 4.73
CA LEU A 124 -10.99 18.90 3.55
C LEU A 124 -11.87 18.43 2.39
N ALA A 125 -11.60 18.90 1.18
CA ALA A 125 -12.20 18.40 -0.05
C ALA A 125 -11.13 18.18 -1.14
N MET A 126 -11.48 17.42 -2.17
CA MET A 126 -10.63 17.26 -3.35
C MET A 126 -10.91 18.40 -4.35
N VAL A 127 -9.89 19.21 -4.66
CA VAL A 127 -9.95 20.30 -5.64
C VAL A 127 -8.76 20.14 -6.58
N ASN A 128 -9.00 20.03 -7.90
CA ASN A 128 -7.95 19.83 -8.91
C ASN A 128 -6.97 18.69 -8.55
N ASN A 129 -7.49 17.55 -8.09
CA ASN A 129 -6.73 16.39 -7.62
C ASN A 129 -5.84 16.62 -6.39
N LEU A 130 -6.00 17.73 -5.67
CA LEU A 130 -5.32 17.99 -4.41
C LEU A 130 -6.34 18.04 -3.27
N ALA A 131 -5.95 17.55 -2.10
CA ALA A 131 -6.70 17.82 -0.88
C ALA A 131 -6.53 19.29 -0.51
N VAL A 132 -7.63 19.99 -0.23
CA VAL A 132 -7.63 21.41 0.13
C VAL A 132 -8.53 21.61 1.36
N PRO A 133 -8.07 22.37 2.39
CA PRO A 133 -8.92 22.80 3.49
C PRO A 133 -9.96 23.82 3.00
N VAL A 134 -11.20 23.39 2.83
CA VAL A 134 -12.31 24.22 2.33
C VAL A 134 -13.18 24.81 3.46
N ALA A 135 -13.13 24.22 4.66
CA ALA A 135 -13.91 24.66 5.81
C ALA A 135 -13.06 24.62 7.10
N ARG A 136 -11.96 25.40 7.11
CA ARG A 136 -10.94 25.37 8.19
C ARG A 136 -11.52 25.63 9.59
N SER A 137 -12.54 26.48 9.69
CA SER A 137 -13.24 26.83 10.94
C SER A 137 -13.94 25.64 11.60
N GLU A 138 -14.30 24.62 10.81
CA GLU A 138 -15.02 23.43 11.31
C GLU A 138 -14.07 22.35 11.87
N CYS A 139 -12.77 22.66 11.98
CA CYS A 139 -11.79 21.70 12.49
C CYS A 139 -11.94 21.50 14.01
N MET A 140 -12.27 20.27 14.41
CA MET A 140 -12.34 19.85 15.82
C MET A 140 -11.03 19.19 16.30
N GLU A 141 -9.93 19.43 15.60
CA GLU A 141 -8.60 18.96 15.95
C GLU A 141 -8.51 17.42 16.05
N ASP A 142 -9.21 16.62 15.24
CA ASP A 142 -9.18 15.15 15.36
C ASP A 142 -7.83 14.53 15.01
N THR A 143 -7.03 15.22 14.18
CA THR A 143 -5.74 14.76 13.63
C THR A 143 -5.79 13.51 12.74
N SER A 144 -6.97 12.88 12.59
CA SER A 144 -7.22 11.73 11.71
C SER A 144 -6.75 11.95 10.27
N CYS A 145 -6.92 13.16 9.72
CA CYS A 145 -6.48 13.52 8.38
C CYS A 145 -4.95 13.44 8.21
N GLN A 146 -4.19 13.82 9.25
CA GLN A 146 -2.73 13.73 9.27
C GLN A 146 -2.27 12.28 9.47
N ILE A 147 -2.93 11.53 10.35
CA ILE A 147 -2.63 10.10 10.55
C ILE A 147 -2.84 9.34 9.24
N ALA A 148 -3.98 9.57 8.58
CA ALA A 148 -4.36 8.91 7.33
C ALA A 148 -3.53 9.32 6.11
N CYS A 149 -2.91 10.51 6.13
CA CYS A 149 -2.10 10.97 5.00
C CYS A 149 -0.92 10.00 4.76
N PRO A 150 -0.83 9.34 3.61
CA PRO A 150 0.12 8.25 3.41
C PRO A 150 1.50 8.68 2.93
N VAL A 151 1.66 9.97 2.66
CA VAL A 151 2.91 10.53 2.15
C VAL A 151 3.88 10.68 3.31
N THR A 152 5.14 10.35 3.07
CA THR A 152 6.23 10.59 4.03
C THR A 152 7.28 11.48 3.35
N PRO A 153 7.52 12.71 3.84
CA PRO A 153 6.80 13.41 4.92
C PRO A 153 5.32 13.67 4.61
N LYS A 154 4.49 13.81 5.65
CA LYS A 154 3.04 14.03 5.53
C LYS A 154 2.74 15.26 4.65
N ALA A 155 1.76 15.11 3.76
CA ALA A 155 1.25 16.20 2.94
C ALA A 155 0.13 16.97 3.65
N CYS A 156 -0.68 16.31 4.48
CA CYS A 156 -1.69 16.96 5.33
C CYS A 156 -1.19 16.92 6.78
N ILE A 157 -1.09 18.09 7.41
CA ILE A 157 -0.62 18.26 8.79
C ILE A 157 -1.62 19.17 9.51
N VAL A 158 -2.01 18.83 10.73
CA VAL A 158 -2.80 19.72 11.60
C VAL A 158 -1.81 20.58 12.38
N VAL A 159 -1.80 21.88 12.10
CA VAL A 159 -0.95 22.85 12.78
C VAL A 159 -1.69 23.44 13.98
N ASN A 160 -0.96 24.09 14.90
CA ASN A 160 -1.49 24.66 16.15
C ASN A 160 -2.22 23.66 17.07
N THR A 161 -2.13 22.36 16.79
CA THR A 161 -2.72 21.31 17.62
C THR A 161 -1.94 21.10 18.91
N THR A 162 -2.67 20.93 20.01
CA THR A 162 -2.20 20.50 21.33
C THR A 162 -2.34 18.99 21.54
N LYS A 163 -3.13 18.30 20.71
CA LYS A 163 -3.31 16.84 20.78
C LYS A 163 -2.06 16.08 20.35
N ILE A 164 -1.80 14.97 21.06
CA ILE A 164 -0.73 14.04 20.71
C ILE A 164 -1.19 13.20 19.51
N ILE A 165 -0.42 13.24 18.43
CA ILE A 165 -0.74 12.53 17.19
C ILE A 165 -0.26 11.09 17.31
N LYS A 166 -1.19 10.19 17.64
CA LYS A 166 -0.89 8.76 17.71
C LYS A 166 -0.68 8.20 16.30
N PRO A 167 0.50 7.66 15.98
CA PRO A 167 0.72 7.04 14.68
C PRO A 167 -0.18 5.81 14.54
N ARG A 168 -0.53 5.47 13.29
CA ARG A 168 -1.25 4.24 13.00
C ARG A 168 -0.40 3.05 13.45
N PRO A 169 -0.93 2.10 14.24
CA PRO A 169 -0.22 0.89 14.60
C PRO A 169 0.04 0.07 13.33
N VAL A 170 1.30 -0.24 13.08
CA VAL A 170 1.75 -1.03 11.93
C VAL A 170 2.73 -2.10 12.42
N PRO A 171 2.81 -3.26 11.75
CA PRO A 171 3.71 -4.33 12.14
C PRO A 171 5.18 -3.88 12.14
N THR A 172 5.94 -4.31 13.15
CA THR A 172 7.37 -3.99 13.25
C THR A 172 8.16 -4.75 12.18
N ARG A 173 8.98 -4.03 11.41
CA ARG A 173 9.93 -4.60 10.43
C ARG A 173 11.24 -3.82 10.41
N ASN A 174 12.33 -4.47 10.03
CA ASN A 174 13.62 -3.82 9.80
C ASN A 174 13.72 -3.20 8.39
N GLU A 175 14.86 -2.60 8.05
CA GLU A 175 15.12 -1.97 6.74
C GLU A 175 15.07 -2.92 5.55
N LYS A 176 15.21 -4.23 5.81
CA LYS A 176 15.11 -5.31 4.82
C LYS A 176 13.69 -5.91 4.78
N PHE A 177 12.73 -5.24 5.40
CA PHE A 177 11.32 -5.64 5.49
C PHE A 177 11.05 -6.91 6.30
N MET A 178 12.06 -7.45 6.98
CA MET A 178 11.91 -8.64 7.82
C MET A 178 11.23 -8.26 9.13
N THR A 179 10.25 -9.07 9.54
CA THR A 179 9.54 -8.91 10.82
C THR A 179 10.40 -9.41 11.99
N ASN A 180 9.86 -9.37 13.20
CA ASN A 180 10.46 -10.05 14.36
C ASN A 180 10.45 -11.59 14.24
N VAL A 181 9.79 -12.17 13.23
CA VAL A 181 9.82 -13.59 12.91
C VAL A 181 10.86 -13.82 11.80
N PRO A 182 12.01 -14.46 12.09
CA PRO A 182 13.09 -14.61 11.11
C PRO A 182 12.65 -15.34 9.84
N GLY A 183 12.95 -14.75 8.68
CA GLY A 183 12.55 -15.28 7.36
C GLY A 183 11.12 -14.96 6.93
N CYS A 184 10.35 -14.27 7.78
CA CYS A 184 9.04 -13.71 7.45
C CYS A 184 9.17 -12.21 7.18
N TYR A 185 8.80 -11.80 5.97
CA TYR A 185 8.88 -10.43 5.47
C TYR A 185 7.51 -9.83 5.30
N ILE A 186 7.38 -8.51 5.42
CA ILE A 186 6.10 -7.81 5.24
C ILE A 186 6.27 -6.56 4.38
N ILE A 187 5.44 -6.42 3.34
CA ILE A 187 5.51 -5.34 2.34
C ILE A 187 4.14 -4.75 1.99
N GLY A 188 4.15 -3.53 1.44
CA GLY A 188 2.94 -2.83 0.99
C GLY A 188 2.15 -2.15 2.12
N ASP A 189 0.88 -1.83 1.86
CA ASP A 189 0.03 -0.99 2.74
C ASP A 189 -0.10 -1.49 4.19
N VAL A 190 -0.02 -2.81 4.41
CA VAL A 190 -0.04 -3.38 5.76
C VAL A 190 1.10 -2.83 6.64
N SER A 191 2.19 -2.37 6.04
CA SER A 191 3.34 -1.76 6.72
C SER A 191 3.21 -0.24 6.96
N GLY A 192 2.10 0.39 6.56
CA GLY A 192 1.82 1.81 6.80
C GLY A 192 2.07 2.75 5.62
N THR A 193 2.48 2.24 4.46
CA THR A 193 2.83 3.03 3.26
C THR A 193 1.93 2.69 2.07
N PRO A 194 0.67 3.18 2.01
CA PRO A 194 -0.27 2.82 0.93
C PRO A 194 -0.01 3.58 -0.38
N LEU A 195 1.24 3.61 -0.85
CA LEU A 195 1.60 4.20 -2.13
C LEU A 195 1.92 3.10 -3.13
N ILE A 196 1.29 3.14 -4.30
CA ILE A 196 1.46 2.13 -5.35
C ILE A 196 2.94 1.95 -5.73
N LYS A 197 3.67 3.06 -5.97
CA LYS A 197 5.08 3.01 -6.34
C LYS A 197 5.94 2.41 -5.23
N ASN A 198 5.74 2.84 -3.98
CA ASN A 198 6.46 2.28 -2.84
C ASN A 198 6.16 0.78 -2.68
N ALA A 199 4.90 0.38 -2.76
CA ALA A 199 4.47 -1.01 -2.67
C ALA A 199 5.16 -1.86 -3.74
N ALA A 200 5.18 -1.39 -5.00
CA ALA A 200 5.87 -2.08 -6.08
C ALA A 200 7.39 -2.16 -5.85
N ASN A 201 8.02 -1.07 -5.42
CA ASN A 201 9.46 -1.03 -5.11
C ASN A 201 9.82 -1.95 -3.93
N GLU A 202 9.02 -1.97 -2.86
CA GLU A 202 9.22 -2.88 -1.71
C GLU A 202 9.17 -4.34 -2.16
N GLY A 203 8.27 -4.68 -3.10
CA GLY A 203 8.23 -6.00 -3.72
C GLY A 203 9.53 -6.37 -4.44
N ALA A 204 10.21 -5.39 -5.03
CA ALA A 204 11.51 -5.62 -5.66
C ALA A 204 12.63 -5.79 -4.65
N ASP A 205 12.72 -4.87 -3.71
CA ASP A 205 13.81 -4.84 -2.75
C ASP A 205 13.79 -6.08 -1.85
N VAL A 206 12.60 -6.54 -1.42
CA VAL A 206 12.48 -7.75 -0.58
C VAL A 206 12.92 -9.00 -1.34
N ILE A 207 12.53 -9.15 -2.61
CA ILE A 207 12.90 -10.33 -3.40
C ILE A 207 14.39 -10.32 -3.75
N LYS A 208 14.94 -9.16 -4.07
CA LYS A 208 16.39 -9.01 -4.28
C LYS A 208 17.15 -9.41 -3.02
N HIS A 209 16.67 -8.98 -1.85
CA HIS A 209 17.27 -9.37 -0.57
C HIS A 209 17.19 -10.87 -0.32
N ILE A 210 16.00 -11.47 -0.48
CA ILE A 210 15.80 -12.93 -0.35
C ILE A 210 16.70 -13.69 -1.32
N ALA A 211 16.76 -13.29 -2.59
CA ALA A 211 17.61 -13.95 -3.59
C ALA A 211 19.09 -13.90 -3.21
N GLN A 212 19.58 -12.79 -2.64
CA GLN A 212 20.95 -12.68 -2.14
C GLN A 212 21.18 -13.56 -0.90
N GLU A 213 20.26 -13.54 0.05
CA GLU A 213 20.28 -14.36 1.25
C GLU A 213 20.37 -15.85 0.89
N LEU A 214 19.45 -16.34 0.07
CA LEU A 214 19.33 -17.76 -0.29
C LEU A 214 20.47 -18.27 -1.17
N ARG A 215 21.14 -17.40 -1.95
CA ARG A 215 22.37 -17.76 -2.68
C ARG A 215 23.54 -18.09 -1.74
N SER A 216 23.58 -17.47 -0.57
CA SER A 216 24.65 -17.65 0.41
C SER A 216 24.34 -18.69 1.48
N ALA A 217 23.06 -19.03 1.66
CA ALA A 217 22.61 -19.97 2.66
C ALA A 217 22.68 -21.43 2.16
N PRO A 218 22.95 -22.42 3.03
CA PRO A 218 22.85 -23.83 2.66
C PRO A 218 21.43 -24.15 2.17
N PRO A 219 21.26 -25.12 1.26
CA PRO A 219 19.93 -25.56 0.84
C PRO A 219 19.16 -26.15 2.03
N GLU A 220 17.84 -25.92 2.05
CA GLU A 220 16.93 -26.57 3.01
C GLU A 220 16.17 -27.68 2.26
N PRO A 221 16.53 -28.96 2.41
CA PRO A 221 15.97 -30.05 1.61
C PRO A 221 14.48 -30.30 1.87
N LYS A 222 13.94 -29.84 3.02
CA LYS A 222 12.51 -29.97 3.33
C LYS A 222 11.65 -28.86 2.72
N ALA A 223 12.27 -27.81 2.18
CA ALA A 223 11.57 -26.72 1.50
C ALA A 223 11.48 -26.98 -0.01
N GLU A 224 10.25 -26.98 -0.52
CA GLU A 224 9.96 -27.15 -1.94
C GLU A 224 10.12 -25.83 -2.71
N LEU A 225 9.91 -24.72 -1.99
CA LEU A 225 9.90 -23.36 -2.50
C LEU A 225 10.96 -22.49 -1.80
N ASP A 226 11.53 -21.55 -2.53
CA ASP A 226 12.37 -20.49 -1.98
C ASP A 226 11.53 -19.45 -1.24
N VAL A 227 10.38 -19.06 -1.82
CA VAL A 227 9.53 -18.01 -1.25
C VAL A 227 8.04 -18.25 -1.49
N ALA A 228 7.22 -18.10 -0.45
CA ALA A 228 5.76 -17.99 -0.58
C ALA A 228 5.35 -16.52 -0.47
N ILE A 229 4.58 -16.03 -1.43
CA ILE A 229 4.11 -14.64 -1.52
C ILE A 229 2.61 -14.63 -1.28
N ILE A 230 2.18 -14.00 -0.19
CA ILE A 230 0.79 -14.06 0.29
C ILE A 230 0.13 -12.70 0.08
N GLY A 231 -0.87 -12.65 -0.80
CA GLY A 231 -1.55 -11.45 -1.28
C GLY A 231 -0.90 -10.89 -2.53
N ILE A 232 -1.66 -10.74 -3.62
CA ILE A 232 -1.19 -10.34 -4.95
C ILE A 232 -1.83 -9.00 -5.34
N GLY A 233 -1.72 -8.03 -4.42
CA GLY A 233 -1.86 -6.61 -4.72
C GLY A 233 -0.62 -6.04 -5.43
N PRO A 234 -0.47 -4.71 -5.52
CA PRO A 234 0.68 -4.08 -6.19
C PRO A 234 2.05 -4.60 -5.71
N ALA A 235 2.23 -4.74 -4.40
CA ALA A 235 3.48 -5.22 -3.80
C ALA A 235 3.74 -6.70 -4.09
N GLY A 236 2.72 -7.54 -3.91
CA GLY A 236 2.82 -8.99 -4.12
C GLY A 236 3.01 -9.36 -5.58
N LEU A 237 2.33 -8.68 -6.52
CA LEU A 237 2.53 -8.89 -7.95
C LEU A 237 3.95 -8.50 -8.37
N SER A 238 4.44 -7.35 -7.90
CA SER A 238 5.83 -6.94 -8.11
C SER A 238 6.83 -7.99 -7.60
N ALA A 239 6.60 -8.50 -6.39
CA ALA A 239 7.41 -9.56 -5.81
C ALA A 239 7.35 -10.86 -6.61
N ALA A 240 6.17 -11.28 -7.10
CA ALA A 240 6.03 -12.50 -7.89
C ALA A 240 6.75 -12.41 -9.24
N VAL A 241 6.64 -11.27 -9.94
CA VAL A 241 7.38 -11.02 -11.18
C VAL A 241 8.88 -11.09 -10.94
N LEU A 242 9.38 -10.44 -9.88
CA LEU A 242 10.81 -10.45 -9.59
C LEU A 242 11.31 -11.78 -9.06
N ALA A 243 10.50 -12.54 -8.33
CA ALA A 243 10.85 -13.89 -7.89
C ALA A 243 11.10 -14.78 -9.10
N LYS A 244 10.22 -14.69 -10.11
CA LYS A 244 10.37 -15.38 -11.40
C LYS A 244 11.63 -14.93 -12.13
N GLN A 245 11.88 -13.62 -12.27
CA GLN A 245 13.07 -13.09 -12.95
C GLN A 245 14.39 -13.48 -12.25
N HIS A 246 14.38 -13.62 -10.93
CA HIS A 246 15.52 -14.10 -10.14
C HIS A 246 15.67 -15.63 -10.14
N ASN A 247 14.82 -16.36 -10.87
CA ASN A 247 14.75 -17.82 -10.90
C ASN A 247 14.53 -18.47 -9.52
N LEU A 248 13.80 -17.79 -8.63
CA LEU A 248 13.36 -18.37 -7.37
C LEU A 248 12.19 -19.31 -7.61
N LYS A 249 12.16 -20.45 -6.91
CA LYS A 249 10.97 -21.29 -6.80
C LYS A 249 9.97 -20.59 -5.88
N TYR A 250 8.83 -20.17 -6.41
CA TYR A 250 7.86 -19.41 -5.62
C TYR A 250 6.45 -19.96 -5.78
N VAL A 251 5.58 -19.61 -4.81
CA VAL A 251 4.12 -19.68 -4.95
C VAL A 251 3.55 -18.29 -4.65
N GLY A 252 2.66 -17.81 -5.51
CA GLY A 252 1.86 -16.62 -5.26
C GLY A 252 0.46 -17.04 -4.87
N ILE A 253 -0.04 -16.59 -3.72
CA ILE A 253 -1.33 -16.99 -3.15
C ILE A 253 -2.20 -15.74 -3.03
N GLU A 254 -3.34 -15.70 -3.73
CA GLU A 254 -4.35 -14.65 -3.64
C GLU A 254 -5.71 -15.26 -3.36
N ARG A 255 -6.41 -14.72 -2.36
CA ARG A 255 -7.71 -15.23 -1.92
C ARG A 255 -8.85 -14.87 -2.87
N ALA A 256 -8.66 -13.85 -3.70
CA ALA A 256 -9.59 -13.36 -4.71
C ALA A 256 -8.89 -13.41 -6.07
N ASP A 257 -9.15 -12.42 -6.92
CA ASP A 257 -8.42 -12.22 -8.16
C ASP A 257 -7.16 -11.37 -7.93
N VAL A 258 -6.17 -11.54 -8.80
CA VAL A 258 -4.96 -10.72 -8.87
C VAL A 258 -5.36 -9.24 -8.95
N LEU A 259 -4.71 -8.41 -8.12
CA LEU A 259 -4.97 -6.97 -8.02
C LEU A 259 -6.42 -6.61 -7.61
N ALA A 260 -7.16 -7.49 -6.93
CA ALA A 260 -8.54 -7.24 -6.49
C ALA A 260 -8.76 -5.87 -5.82
N THR A 261 -7.77 -5.34 -5.08
CA THR A 261 -7.85 -4.00 -4.48
C THR A 261 -7.93 -2.88 -5.52
N ILE A 262 -7.16 -2.98 -6.60
CA ILE A 262 -7.16 -1.99 -7.70
C ILE A 262 -8.42 -2.17 -8.54
N VAL A 263 -8.84 -3.41 -8.80
CA VAL A 263 -10.09 -3.72 -9.52
C VAL A 263 -11.31 -3.12 -8.81
N ALA A 264 -11.32 -3.17 -7.47
CA ALA A 264 -12.40 -2.62 -6.64
C ALA A 264 -12.46 -1.08 -6.63
N TYR A 265 -11.46 -0.36 -7.17
CA TYR A 265 -11.57 1.09 -7.29
C TYR A 265 -12.62 1.49 -8.32
N PRO A 266 -13.19 2.70 -8.23
CA PRO A 266 -14.09 3.22 -9.25
C PRO A 266 -13.53 3.14 -10.67
N LYS A 267 -14.41 2.87 -11.64
CA LYS A 267 -14.06 2.87 -13.07
C LYS A 267 -13.44 4.19 -13.51
N ASN A 268 -12.42 4.13 -14.37
CA ASN A 268 -11.65 5.28 -14.87
C ASN A 268 -10.93 6.10 -13.79
N LYS A 269 -10.83 5.60 -12.55
CA LYS A 269 -10.10 6.31 -11.49
C LYS A 269 -8.63 6.52 -11.89
N TYR A 270 -8.16 7.74 -11.80
CA TYR A 270 -6.74 8.05 -11.98
C TYR A 270 -5.94 7.67 -10.72
N LEU A 271 -4.87 6.92 -10.91
CA LEU A 271 -4.03 6.38 -9.85
C LEU A 271 -2.64 7.02 -9.95
N PHE A 272 -2.28 7.81 -8.93
CA PHE A 272 -1.02 8.54 -8.90
C PHE A 272 0.15 7.67 -8.44
N PHE A 273 1.30 7.82 -9.10
CA PHE A 273 2.53 7.13 -8.72
C PHE A 273 3.46 8.06 -7.96
N LYS A 274 3.23 8.17 -6.67
CA LYS A 274 3.98 9.07 -5.79
C LYS A 274 4.87 8.29 -4.81
N PRO A 275 5.96 8.89 -4.32
CA PRO A 275 6.47 10.23 -4.70
C PRO A 275 7.16 10.21 -6.07
N GLU A 276 7.16 11.33 -6.79
CA GLU A 276 7.82 11.46 -8.10
C GLU A 276 9.34 11.36 -8.00
N SER A 277 9.92 11.85 -6.91
CA SER A 277 11.36 11.80 -6.63
C SER A 277 11.90 10.38 -6.42
N MET A 278 11.03 9.41 -6.16
CA MET A 278 11.43 8.02 -6.03
C MET A 278 11.42 7.34 -7.41
N PRO A 279 12.54 6.74 -7.84
CA PRO A 279 12.57 5.96 -9.06
C PRO A 279 11.76 4.68 -8.90
N ALA A 280 10.96 4.35 -9.92
CA ALA A 280 10.28 3.07 -9.98
C ALA A 280 11.26 1.98 -10.41
N HIS A 281 11.35 0.92 -9.63
CA HIS A 281 12.19 -0.26 -9.89
C HIS A 281 11.50 -1.56 -9.44
N GLY A 282 10.18 -1.50 -9.21
CA GLY A 282 9.32 -2.66 -9.00
C GLY A 282 9.29 -3.61 -10.21
N GLY A 283 8.82 -4.83 -9.98
CA GLY A 283 8.51 -5.82 -11.02
C GLY A 283 7.29 -5.45 -11.87
N VAL A 284 6.57 -4.39 -11.52
CA VAL A 284 5.49 -3.80 -12.32
C VAL A 284 5.74 -2.32 -12.55
N ARG A 285 5.25 -1.81 -13.68
CA ARG A 285 5.49 -0.44 -14.13
C ARG A 285 4.77 0.57 -13.23
N ALA A 286 5.51 1.45 -12.57
CA ALA A 286 4.95 2.51 -11.72
C ALA A 286 5.72 3.85 -11.85
N ASP A 287 6.30 4.13 -13.02
CA ASP A 287 6.99 5.38 -13.35
C ASP A 287 6.05 6.47 -13.87
N GLY A 288 6.50 7.73 -13.80
CA GLY A 288 5.71 8.89 -14.19
C GLY A 288 4.74 9.37 -13.11
N ALA A 289 3.74 10.15 -13.52
CA ALA A 289 2.79 10.80 -12.61
C ALA A 289 1.65 9.87 -12.14
N GLY A 290 1.34 8.81 -12.90
CA GLY A 290 0.17 7.95 -12.68
C GLY A 290 -0.48 7.54 -13.99
N THR A 291 -1.60 6.80 -13.90
CA THR A 291 -2.42 6.42 -15.06
C THR A 291 -3.85 6.05 -14.62
N GLN A 292 -4.76 5.84 -15.57
CA GLN A 292 -6.11 5.35 -15.29
C GLN A 292 -6.08 3.88 -14.85
N ARG A 293 -7.03 3.49 -13.99
CA ARG A 293 -7.19 2.14 -13.43
C ARG A 293 -7.08 1.04 -14.49
N GLU A 294 -7.78 1.19 -15.62
CA GLU A 294 -7.87 0.20 -16.68
C GLU A 294 -6.52 0.01 -17.39
N THR A 295 -5.88 1.11 -17.78
CA THR A 295 -4.53 1.11 -18.38
C THR A 295 -3.49 0.52 -17.43
N LEU A 296 -3.64 0.78 -16.12
CA LEU A 296 -2.78 0.18 -15.10
C LEU A 296 -2.89 -1.34 -15.08
N LEU A 297 -4.13 -1.83 -14.97
CA LEU A 297 -4.43 -3.26 -14.91
C LEU A 297 -3.95 -3.98 -16.16
N GLU A 298 -4.21 -3.44 -17.35
CA GLU A 298 -3.75 -3.98 -18.62
C GLU A 298 -2.21 -4.10 -18.66
N SER A 299 -1.50 -3.04 -18.27
CA SER A 299 -0.04 -3.03 -18.25
C SER A 299 0.54 -4.07 -17.29
N TRP A 300 -0.02 -4.17 -16.07
CA TRP A 300 0.51 -5.04 -15.02
C TRP A 300 0.17 -6.50 -15.24
N LEU A 301 -1.06 -6.82 -15.67
CA LEU A 301 -1.43 -8.17 -16.07
C LEU A 301 -0.65 -8.60 -17.32
N GLY A 302 -0.44 -7.69 -18.28
CA GLY A 302 0.45 -7.91 -19.41
C GLY A 302 1.87 -8.29 -18.99
N THR A 303 2.41 -7.60 -17.98
CA THR A 303 3.75 -7.88 -17.41
C THR A 303 3.79 -9.25 -16.73
N MET A 304 2.75 -9.60 -15.98
CA MET A 304 2.61 -10.92 -15.34
C MET A 304 2.64 -12.05 -16.39
N MET A 305 1.80 -11.92 -17.43
CA MET A 305 1.70 -12.91 -18.50
C MET A 305 2.99 -13.02 -19.30
N SER A 306 3.63 -11.90 -19.68
CA SER A 306 4.85 -11.91 -20.49
C SER A 306 6.04 -12.56 -19.78
N HIS A 307 6.06 -12.56 -18.44
CA HIS A 307 7.09 -13.22 -17.64
C HIS A 307 6.74 -14.66 -17.25
N GLY A 308 5.57 -15.18 -17.65
CA GLY A 308 5.11 -16.51 -17.28
C GLY A 308 4.96 -16.66 -15.76
N VAL A 309 4.50 -15.60 -15.09
CA VAL A 309 4.18 -15.59 -13.66
C VAL A 309 2.82 -16.26 -13.49
N VAL A 310 2.79 -17.34 -12.72
CA VAL A 310 1.57 -18.05 -12.34
C VAL A 310 1.24 -17.71 -10.89
N ILE A 311 -0.04 -17.46 -10.62
CA ILE A 311 -0.59 -17.12 -9.32
C ILE A 311 -1.74 -18.08 -9.02
N ASN A 312 -1.85 -18.52 -7.76
CA ASN A 312 -2.99 -19.25 -7.28
C ASN A 312 -4.04 -18.24 -6.79
N GLU A 313 -4.98 -17.89 -7.66
CA GLU A 313 -6.19 -17.13 -7.32
C GLU A 313 -7.21 -18.01 -6.60
N HIS A 314 -8.13 -17.37 -5.88
CA HIS A 314 -9.13 -18.03 -5.02
C HIS A 314 -8.51 -19.03 -4.02
N GLU A 315 -7.33 -18.71 -3.49
CA GLU A 315 -6.63 -19.51 -2.50
C GLU A 315 -6.33 -18.66 -1.26
N GLU A 316 -7.01 -18.94 -0.14
CA GLU A 316 -6.89 -18.17 1.10
C GLU A 316 -5.81 -18.79 2.00
N CYS A 317 -4.77 -18.02 2.33
CA CYS A 317 -3.84 -18.44 3.38
C CYS A 317 -4.50 -18.39 4.75
N LYS A 318 -4.49 -19.52 5.47
CA LYS A 318 -5.08 -19.66 6.81
C LYS A 318 -4.02 -19.55 7.89
N THR A 319 -2.87 -20.21 7.71
CA THR A 319 -1.79 -20.19 8.70
C THR A 319 -0.42 -20.13 8.04
N VAL A 320 0.52 -19.49 8.73
CA VAL A 320 1.95 -19.53 8.42
C VAL A 320 2.68 -19.89 9.70
N LYS A 321 3.34 -21.04 9.72
CA LYS A 321 4.06 -21.52 10.90
C LYS A 321 5.50 -21.79 10.53
N ARG A 322 6.44 -21.32 11.36
CA ARG A 322 7.84 -21.71 11.22
C ARG A 322 8.01 -23.17 11.64
N ALA A 323 8.71 -23.95 10.84
CA ALA A 323 9.00 -25.34 11.17
C ALA A 323 9.93 -25.44 12.40
N THR A 324 9.78 -26.52 13.16
CA THR A 324 10.65 -26.82 14.31
C THR A 324 11.88 -27.65 13.92
N ASP A 325 11.91 -28.19 12.70
CA ASP A 325 12.86 -29.20 12.25
C ASP A 325 13.65 -28.79 10.99
N GLY A 326 13.73 -27.48 10.73
CA GLY A 326 14.47 -26.88 9.61
C GLY A 326 14.28 -25.36 9.51
N ASP A 327 14.93 -24.73 8.53
CA ASP A 327 14.79 -23.29 8.24
C ASP A 327 13.79 -23.04 7.11
N TYR A 328 12.52 -23.33 7.39
CA TYR A 328 11.40 -23.13 6.47
C TYR A 328 10.09 -22.86 7.20
N PHE A 329 9.07 -22.49 6.43
CA PHE A 329 7.71 -22.26 6.86
C PHE A 329 6.78 -23.28 6.23
N ILE A 330 5.76 -23.65 6.98
CA ILE A 330 4.59 -24.39 6.53
C ILE A 330 3.48 -23.35 6.33
N VAL A 331 3.00 -23.21 5.09
CA VAL A 331 1.91 -22.31 4.72
C VAL A 331 0.69 -23.17 4.41
N GLU A 332 -0.33 -23.09 5.26
CA GLU A 332 -1.60 -23.80 5.09
C GLU A 332 -2.61 -22.87 4.42
N THR A 333 -3.26 -23.35 3.35
CA THR A 333 -4.21 -22.58 2.55
C THR A 333 -5.50 -23.37 2.30
N GLU A 334 -6.54 -22.68 1.86
CA GLU A 334 -7.81 -23.27 1.40
C GLU A 334 -8.10 -22.76 -0.01
N LYS A 335 -8.32 -23.67 -0.96
CA LYS A 335 -8.51 -23.34 -2.37
C LYS A 335 -9.94 -23.52 -2.85
N GLY A 336 -10.43 -22.54 -3.61
CA GLY A 336 -11.73 -22.54 -4.27
C GLY A 336 -12.92 -22.52 -3.31
N GLU A 337 -14.12 -22.59 -3.87
CA GLU A 337 -15.37 -22.54 -3.10
C GLU A 337 -15.54 -23.73 -2.13
N LYS A 338 -14.97 -24.89 -2.48
CA LYS A 338 -14.98 -26.10 -1.64
C LYS A 338 -13.99 -26.05 -0.48
N ARG A 339 -13.17 -25.00 -0.40
CA ARG A 339 -12.14 -24.80 0.64
C ARG A 339 -11.20 -26.00 0.75
N GLU A 340 -10.70 -26.47 -0.38
CA GLU A 340 -9.82 -27.64 -0.43
C GLU A 340 -8.50 -27.31 0.30
N PRO A 341 -8.11 -28.06 1.34
CA PRO A 341 -6.91 -27.75 2.10
C PRO A 341 -5.66 -28.03 1.28
N CYS A 342 -4.75 -27.06 1.23
CA CYS A 342 -3.46 -27.14 0.57
C CYS A 342 -2.34 -26.77 1.56
N SER A 343 -1.12 -27.23 1.29
CA SER A 343 0.04 -26.95 2.16
C SER A 343 1.30 -26.78 1.32
N TYR A 344 2.10 -25.76 1.65
CA TYR A 344 3.38 -25.48 1.00
C TYR A 344 4.51 -25.38 2.02
N ARG A 345 5.70 -25.81 1.63
CA ARG A 345 6.93 -25.64 2.40
C ARG A 345 7.85 -24.66 1.70
N ALA A 346 8.01 -23.47 2.29
CA ALA A 346 8.79 -22.38 1.71
C ALA A 346 9.89 -21.91 2.66
N ARG A 347 11.11 -21.65 2.16
CA ARG A 347 12.22 -21.14 2.99
C ARG A 347 11.89 -19.78 3.59
N ARG A 348 11.29 -18.89 2.80
CA ARG A 348 10.89 -17.53 3.21
C ARG A 348 9.42 -17.29 2.91
N VAL A 349 8.82 -16.36 3.63
CA VAL A 349 7.43 -15.92 3.39
C VAL A 349 7.41 -14.39 3.26
N VAL A 350 6.71 -13.89 2.24
CA VAL A 350 6.47 -12.46 2.01
C VAL A 350 4.97 -12.21 2.20
N LEU A 351 4.61 -11.44 3.22
CA LEU A 351 3.26 -11.02 3.52
C LEU A 351 2.97 -9.68 2.83
N ALA A 352 2.13 -9.72 1.79
CA ALA A 352 1.70 -8.58 0.99
C ALA A 352 0.16 -8.42 1.01
N VAL A 353 -0.45 -8.75 2.16
CA VAL A 353 -1.90 -8.89 2.37
C VAL A 353 -2.70 -7.57 2.38
N GLY A 354 -2.02 -6.41 2.34
CA GLY A 354 -2.65 -5.09 2.42
C GLY A 354 -3.36 -4.82 3.76
N ASN A 355 -3.99 -3.63 3.90
CA ASN A 355 -4.68 -3.28 5.15
C ASN A 355 -6.21 -3.39 5.08
N ARG A 356 -6.79 -3.49 3.88
CA ARG A 356 -8.26 -3.59 3.72
C ARG A 356 -8.82 -4.87 4.34
N GLY A 357 -8.02 -5.94 4.38
CA GLY A 357 -8.41 -7.21 4.95
C GLY A 357 -9.62 -7.83 4.25
N ALA A 358 -10.15 -8.93 4.78
CA ALA A 358 -11.30 -9.61 4.17
C ALA A 358 -12.57 -8.76 4.36
N PRO A 359 -13.41 -8.60 3.31
CA PRO A 359 -14.73 -8.03 3.51
C PRO A 359 -15.43 -8.76 4.65
N MET A 360 -15.98 -8.00 5.60
CA MET A 360 -16.77 -8.60 6.66
C MET A 360 -18.00 -9.23 6.02
N LYS A 361 -18.29 -10.47 6.43
CA LYS A 361 -19.43 -11.25 5.95
C LYS A 361 -20.67 -10.93 6.77
N LEU A 362 -21.84 -10.98 6.14
CA LEU A 362 -23.15 -10.88 6.78
C LEU A 362 -23.40 -12.07 7.71
N GLY A 363 -22.88 -13.25 7.38
CA GLY A 363 -23.10 -14.49 8.12
C GLY A 363 -24.53 -15.03 7.96
N ALA A 364 -25.29 -14.50 7.01
CA ALA A 364 -26.66 -14.93 6.74
C ALA A 364 -26.67 -16.17 5.83
N PRO A 365 -27.57 -17.14 6.05
CA PRO A 365 -27.79 -18.22 5.09
C PRO A 365 -28.12 -17.65 3.71
N GLY A 366 -27.53 -18.25 2.67
CA GLY A 366 -27.67 -17.78 1.28
C GLY A 366 -26.71 -16.65 0.87
N GLU A 367 -25.79 -16.20 1.74
CA GLU A 367 -24.81 -15.15 1.40
C GLU A 367 -23.89 -15.54 0.24
N GLY A 368 -23.50 -16.81 0.11
CA GLY A 368 -22.68 -17.31 -1.00
C GLY A 368 -23.46 -17.65 -2.28
N MET A 369 -24.71 -17.20 -2.40
CA MET A 369 -25.57 -17.53 -3.53
C MET A 369 -25.07 -16.88 -4.82
N ARG A 370 -24.94 -17.70 -5.87
CA ARG A 370 -24.74 -17.24 -7.25
C ARG A 370 -26.08 -17.16 -7.98
N ILE A 371 -26.27 -16.13 -8.79
CA ILE A 371 -27.46 -15.92 -9.62
C ILE A 371 -27.06 -15.92 -11.10
N GLY A 372 -27.88 -16.55 -11.93
CA GLY A 372 -27.69 -16.54 -13.39
C GLY A 372 -28.41 -15.36 -14.01
N ARG A 373 -27.67 -14.41 -14.61
CA ARG A 373 -28.23 -13.28 -15.35
C ARG A 373 -27.45 -13.05 -16.64
N ASN A 374 -28.15 -12.79 -17.73
CA ASN A 374 -27.55 -12.54 -19.05
C ASN A 374 -26.56 -13.63 -19.52
N GLY A 375 -26.79 -14.89 -19.12
CA GLY A 375 -25.91 -16.02 -19.44
C GLY A 375 -24.61 -16.08 -18.61
N GLN A 376 -24.45 -15.20 -17.62
CA GLN A 376 -23.32 -15.17 -16.71
C GLN A 376 -23.77 -15.50 -15.29
N SER A 377 -22.91 -16.20 -14.54
CA SER A 377 -23.12 -16.50 -13.12
C SER A 377 -22.41 -15.46 -12.28
N GLU A 378 -23.16 -14.71 -11.48
CA GLU A 378 -22.67 -13.61 -10.65
C GLU A 378 -23.02 -13.85 -9.18
N ASP A 379 -22.27 -13.23 -8.27
CA ASP A 379 -22.58 -13.27 -6.84
C ASP A 379 -23.78 -12.38 -6.55
N LYS A 380 -24.80 -12.91 -5.83
CA LYS A 380 -25.93 -12.08 -5.38
C LYS A 380 -25.50 -11.05 -4.34
N VAL A 381 -24.53 -11.39 -3.51
CA VAL A 381 -23.96 -10.51 -2.48
C VAL A 381 -22.63 -9.94 -2.96
N VAL A 382 -22.60 -8.62 -3.09
CA VAL A 382 -21.43 -7.86 -3.58
C VAL A 382 -20.87 -7.01 -2.45
N TYR A 383 -19.54 -6.98 -2.28
CA TYR A 383 -18.88 -6.29 -1.17
C TYR A 383 -18.19 -4.97 -1.56
N ALA A 384 -18.36 -4.53 -2.81
CA ALA A 384 -17.83 -3.27 -3.32
C ALA A 384 -18.68 -2.77 -4.49
N LEU A 385 -18.92 -1.46 -4.57
CA LEU A 385 -19.50 -0.82 -5.75
C LEU A 385 -18.38 -0.19 -6.59
N SER A 386 -17.88 -0.92 -7.58
CA SER A 386 -16.80 -0.45 -8.47
C SER A 386 -17.34 0.40 -9.63
N ASN A 387 -18.49 0.04 -10.20
CA ASN A 387 -19.16 0.82 -11.21
C ASN A 387 -20.68 0.81 -10.97
N PRO A 388 -21.28 1.94 -10.55
CA PRO A 388 -22.72 2.02 -10.38
C PRO A 388 -23.52 1.77 -11.66
N ASP A 389 -22.94 2.04 -12.84
CA ASP A 389 -23.63 1.86 -14.13
C ASP A 389 -23.81 0.40 -14.53
N ASP A 390 -23.15 -0.54 -13.83
CA ASP A 390 -23.39 -1.98 -13.99
C ASP A 390 -24.77 -2.39 -13.44
N PHE A 391 -25.37 -1.51 -12.62
CA PHE A 391 -26.68 -1.68 -12.03
C PHE A 391 -27.67 -0.69 -12.65
N LYS A 392 -28.59 -1.20 -13.47
CA LYS A 392 -29.69 -0.42 -14.05
C LYS A 392 -31.01 -1.12 -13.85
N GLN A 393 -32.02 -0.36 -13.39
CA GLN A 393 -33.37 -0.85 -13.14
C GLN A 393 -33.40 -2.11 -12.25
N ARG A 394 -32.56 -2.13 -11.21
CA ARG A 394 -32.46 -3.24 -10.26
C ARG A 394 -33.08 -2.89 -8.92
N LYS A 395 -33.58 -3.91 -8.22
CA LYS A 395 -33.93 -3.84 -6.80
C LYS A 395 -32.72 -4.18 -5.96
N ILE A 396 -32.18 -3.22 -5.22
CA ILE A 396 -30.91 -3.39 -4.52
C ILE A 396 -31.08 -3.13 -3.03
N VAL A 397 -30.64 -4.09 -2.22
CA VAL A 397 -30.51 -3.90 -0.77
C VAL A 397 -29.07 -3.53 -0.46
N VAL A 398 -28.84 -2.35 0.11
CA VAL A 398 -27.52 -1.95 0.60
C VAL A 398 -27.48 -2.15 2.10
N VAL A 399 -26.41 -2.77 2.62
CA VAL A 399 -26.21 -3.02 4.05
C VAL A 399 -24.95 -2.31 4.51
N GLY A 400 -25.06 -1.48 5.54
CA GLY A 400 -23.94 -0.77 6.14
C GLY A 400 -24.35 0.54 6.78
N GLY A 401 -23.43 1.19 7.48
CA GLY A 401 -23.67 2.51 8.08
C GLY A 401 -22.52 3.49 7.90
N GLY A 402 -21.50 3.13 7.12
CA GLY A 402 -20.30 3.95 6.90
C GLY A 402 -20.34 4.74 5.61
N ASN A 403 -19.28 5.51 5.34
CA ASN A 403 -19.18 6.32 4.11
C ASN A 403 -19.37 5.48 2.84
N ALA A 404 -18.73 4.31 2.75
CA ALA A 404 -18.83 3.45 1.56
C ALA A 404 -20.28 3.02 1.26
N SER A 405 -21.07 2.67 2.29
CA SER A 405 -22.47 2.29 2.10
C SER A 405 -23.34 3.50 1.73
N VAL A 406 -23.10 4.66 2.35
CA VAL A 406 -23.85 5.89 2.04
C VAL A 406 -23.58 6.36 0.62
N GLU A 407 -22.31 6.39 0.22
CA GLU A 407 -21.92 6.76 -1.15
C GLU A 407 -22.51 5.80 -2.18
N ALA A 408 -22.51 4.50 -1.91
CA ALA A 408 -23.10 3.52 -2.82
C ALA A 408 -24.62 3.70 -2.98
N VAL A 409 -25.34 3.98 -1.89
CA VAL A 409 -26.78 4.26 -1.95
C VAL A 409 -27.06 5.46 -2.86
N VAL A 410 -26.30 6.55 -2.69
CA VAL A 410 -26.44 7.75 -3.53
C VAL A 410 -26.06 7.44 -4.98
N ASP A 411 -24.93 6.78 -5.22
CA ASP A 411 -24.43 6.51 -6.57
C ASP A 411 -25.32 5.56 -7.38
N LEU A 412 -26.12 4.71 -6.72
CA LEU A 412 -27.09 3.82 -7.35
C LEU A 412 -28.36 4.54 -7.82
N VAL A 413 -28.69 5.71 -7.26
CA VAL A 413 -29.90 6.47 -7.60
C VAL A 413 -29.59 7.82 -8.26
N ALA A 414 -28.37 8.32 -8.12
CA ALA A 414 -27.94 9.63 -8.59
C ALA A 414 -26.48 9.61 -9.07
N ARG A 415 -26.09 10.65 -9.81
CA ARG A 415 -24.72 10.99 -10.19
C ARG A 415 -24.26 12.15 -9.35
N ARG A 416 -23.07 12.04 -8.75
CA ARG A 416 -22.45 13.12 -7.96
C ARG A 416 -21.66 14.04 -8.87
N SER A 417 -21.87 15.35 -8.75
CA SER A 417 -21.09 16.39 -9.41
C SER A 417 -20.71 17.46 -8.39
N GLY A 418 -19.49 17.37 -7.86
CA GLY A 418 -19.05 18.21 -6.74
C GLY A 418 -19.95 18.04 -5.52
N ASN A 419 -20.56 19.13 -5.06
CA ASN A 419 -21.48 19.13 -3.92
C ASN A 419 -22.95 18.88 -4.31
N GLN A 420 -23.23 18.63 -5.59
CA GLN A 420 -24.59 18.40 -6.09
C GLN A 420 -24.78 16.95 -6.51
N ILE A 421 -26.04 16.52 -6.51
CA ILE A 421 -26.47 15.24 -7.06
C ILE A 421 -27.52 15.46 -8.15
N GLU A 422 -27.44 14.66 -9.20
CA GLU A 422 -28.43 14.59 -10.26
C GLU A 422 -29.01 13.17 -10.27
N PHE A 423 -30.31 13.02 -10.08
CA PHE A 423 -30.94 11.70 -10.11
C PHE A 423 -30.78 11.03 -11.47
N ARG A 424 -30.58 9.71 -11.45
CA ARG A 424 -30.51 8.89 -12.66
C ARG A 424 -31.85 8.93 -13.40
N ALA A 425 -31.78 8.78 -14.73
CA ALA A 425 -32.96 8.75 -15.59
C ALA A 425 -33.87 7.55 -15.23
N PRO A 426 -35.19 7.62 -15.51
CA PRO A 426 -36.14 6.54 -15.16
C PRO A 426 -35.80 5.15 -15.72
N ASP A 427 -35.11 5.10 -16.86
CA ASP A 427 -34.62 3.88 -17.51
C ASP A 427 -33.29 3.36 -16.95
N GLU A 428 -32.68 4.09 -16.01
CA GLU A 428 -31.41 3.73 -15.36
C GLU A 428 -31.54 3.58 -13.85
N ILE A 429 -32.46 4.31 -13.21
CA ILE A 429 -32.56 4.42 -11.76
C ILE A 429 -32.88 3.06 -11.12
N ASN A 430 -32.22 2.78 -9.99
CA ASN A 430 -32.43 1.56 -9.21
C ASN A 430 -33.43 1.81 -8.09
N GLU A 431 -34.15 0.77 -7.68
CA GLU A 431 -34.95 0.77 -6.46
C GLU A 431 -34.05 0.35 -5.28
N VAL A 432 -33.73 1.28 -4.38
CA VAL A 432 -32.74 1.04 -3.31
C VAL A 432 -33.40 1.00 -1.94
N THR A 433 -33.19 -0.11 -1.22
CA THR A 433 -33.48 -0.20 0.21
C THR A 433 -32.18 -0.24 1.01
N PHE A 434 -31.98 0.73 1.89
CA PHE A 434 -30.80 0.86 2.72
C PHE A 434 -31.07 0.33 4.14
N VAL A 435 -30.31 -0.68 4.56
CA VAL A 435 -30.50 -1.40 5.82
C VAL A 435 -29.34 -1.13 6.78
N LEU A 436 -29.68 -0.65 7.97
CA LEU A 436 -28.76 -0.34 9.06
C LEU A 436 -29.13 -1.12 10.32
N ARG A 437 -28.13 -1.72 10.96
CA ARG A 437 -28.31 -2.45 12.22
C ARG A 437 -28.68 -1.56 13.40
N THR A 438 -28.21 -0.32 13.42
CA THR A 438 -28.45 0.62 14.52
C THR A 438 -28.46 2.04 13.98
N ALA A 439 -27.29 2.57 13.65
CA ALA A 439 -27.10 3.95 13.22
C ALA A 439 -25.94 4.07 12.23
N PHE A 440 -25.78 5.26 11.67
CA PHE A 440 -24.58 5.64 10.93
C PHE A 440 -23.34 5.59 11.82
N THR A 441 -22.19 5.30 11.24
CA THR A 441 -20.92 5.45 11.94
C THR A 441 -20.61 6.94 12.17
N ASN A 442 -19.90 7.25 13.24
CA ASN A 442 -19.62 8.63 13.64
C ASN A 442 -18.79 9.40 12.61
N ASP A 443 -18.05 8.69 11.76
CA ASP A 443 -17.19 9.22 10.70
C ASP A 443 -17.90 9.40 9.36
N VAL A 444 -19.22 9.14 9.25
CA VAL A 444 -19.96 9.46 8.02
C VAL A 444 -19.94 10.96 7.77
N LYS A 445 -19.37 11.34 6.62
CA LYS A 445 -19.17 12.73 6.22
C LYS A 445 -20.50 13.47 6.12
N PHE A 446 -20.45 14.75 6.47
CA PHE A 446 -21.61 15.64 6.42
C PHE A 446 -22.22 15.72 5.01
N LEU A 447 -21.40 15.94 3.97
CA LEU A 447 -21.89 16.00 2.59
C LEU A 447 -22.56 14.69 2.13
N ASN A 448 -21.98 13.55 2.51
CA ASN A 448 -22.58 12.24 2.23
C ASN A 448 -23.96 12.08 2.91
N LYS A 449 -24.13 12.58 4.14
CA LYS A 449 -25.42 12.61 4.82
C LYS A 449 -26.42 13.51 4.10
N GLN A 450 -26.00 14.71 3.67
CA GLN A 450 -26.87 15.65 2.95
C GLN A 450 -27.40 15.03 1.66
N HIS A 451 -26.52 14.43 0.84
CA HIS A 451 -26.93 13.75 -0.40
C HIS A 451 -27.87 12.59 -0.13
N LEU A 452 -27.61 11.80 0.91
CA LEU A 452 -28.50 10.71 1.31
C LEU A 452 -29.88 11.23 1.74
N TYR A 453 -29.94 12.27 2.57
CA TYR A 453 -31.22 12.85 3.01
C TYR A 453 -32.01 13.40 1.82
N GLN A 454 -31.37 14.08 0.89
CA GLN A 454 -32.02 14.50 -0.35
C GLN A 454 -32.61 13.32 -1.13
N CYS A 455 -31.90 12.19 -1.22
CA CYS A 455 -32.42 10.98 -1.88
C CYS A 455 -33.63 10.37 -1.13
N ILE A 456 -33.67 10.47 0.20
CA ILE A 456 -34.77 9.98 1.04
C ILE A 456 -35.98 10.90 0.91
N ASP A 457 -35.78 12.20 1.01
CA ASP A 457 -36.86 13.22 0.95
C ASP A 457 -37.57 13.20 -0.42
N GLU A 458 -36.82 12.93 -1.49
CA GLU A 458 -37.33 12.77 -2.86
C GLU A 458 -37.92 11.36 -3.13
N GLY A 459 -37.98 10.51 -2.11
CA GLY A 459 -38.56 9.17 -2.18
C GLY A 459 -37.79 8.19 -3.06
N LYS A 460 -36.52 8.46 -3.37
CA LYS A 460 -35.67 7.59 -4.22
C LYS A 460 -35.02 6.45 -3.43
N VAL A 461 -34.91 6.59 -2.12
CA VAL A 461 -34.29 5.60 -1.23
C VAL A 461 -35.20 5.31 -0.05
N LYS A 462 -35.44 4.02 0.21
CA LYS A 462 -36.09 3.56 1.44
C LYS A 462 -35.00 3.21 2.46
N ILE A 463 -35.08 3.75 3.68
CA ILE A 463 -34.13 3.44 4.76
C ILE A 463 -34.80 2.65 5.89
N LEU A 464 -34.11 1.64 6.41
CA LEU A 464 -34.53 0.79 7.51
C LEU A 464 -33.46 0.78 8.60
N PHE A 465 -33.81 1.29 9.78
CA PHE A 465 -32.97 1.23 10.98
C PHE A 465 -33.30 0.00 11.82
N ASP A 466 -32.44 -0.29 12.80
CA ASP A 466 -32.59 -1.43 13.72
C ASP A 466 -32.87 -2.76 13.02
N THR A 467 -32.38 -2.92 11.79
CA THR A 467 -32.71 -4.04 10.90
C THR A 467 -31.46 -4.74 10.42
N PHE A 468 -31.48 -6.08 10.37
CA PHE A 468 -30.43 -6.87 9.75
C PHE A 468 -30.99 -7.93 8.80
N ILE A 469 -30.17 -8.38 7.85
CA ILE A 469 -30.51 -9.49 6.95
C ILE A 469 -30.36 -10.80 7.73
N LYS A 470 -31.48 -11.49 7.92
CA LYS A 470 -31.52 -12.80 8.57
C LYS A 470 -31.24 -13.93 7.60
N GLU A 471 -31.75 -13.84 6.37
CA GLU A 471 -31.63 -14.87 5.33
C GLU A 471 -31.65 -14.22 3.95
N ILE A 472 -30.88 -14.77 3.00
CA ILE A 472 -30.83 -14.34 1.61
C ILE A 472 -31.39 -15.44 0.73
N ARG A 473 -32.44 -15.12 -0.03
CA ARG A 473 -33.09 -16.01 -0.99
C ARG A 473 -32.85 -15.50 -2.41
N GLU A 474 -33.29 -16.24 -3.42
CA GLU A 474 -33.01 -15.91 -4.83
C GLU A 474 -33.59 -14.57 -5.27
N ARG A 475 -34.78 -14.20 -4.80
CA ARG A 475 -35.49 -12.96 -5.21
C ARG A 475 -35.86 -12.03 -4.06
N GLU A 476 -35.52 -12.40 -2.83
CA GLU A 476 -35.83 -11.61 -1.64
C GLU A 476 -34.78 -11.81 -0.55
N VAL A 477 -34.75 -10.89 0.41
CA VAL A 477 -34.07 -11.06 1.70
C VAL A 477 -35.10 -11.05 2.82
N VAL A 478 -34.90 -11.91 3.81
CA VAL A 478 -35.64 -11.88 5.07
C VAL A 478 -34.91 -10.96 6.03
N VAL A 479 -35.64 -10.01 6.61
CA VAL A 479 -35.10 -9.05 7.56
C VAL A 479 -35.68 -9.26 8.95
N ALA A 480 -34.87 -8.92 9.96
CA ALA A 480 -35.23 -9.07 11.36
C ALA A 480 -34.78 -7.86 12.19
N ASP A 481 -35.49 -7.64 13.30
CA ASP A 481 -35.15 -6.61 14.27
C ASP A 481 -33.82 -6.94 14.95
N THR A 482 -32.94 -5.95 15.04
CA THR A 482 -31.58 -6.14 15.55
C THR A 482 -31.55 -6.52 17.03
N ARG A 483 -32.54 -6.07 17.82
CA ARG A 483 -32.64 -6.32 19.26
C ARG A 483 -33.41 -7.61 19.56
N THR A 484 -34.61 -7.77 19.02
CA THR A 484 -35.48 -8.94 19.34
C THR A 484 -35.11 -10.18 18.53
N LYS A 485 -34.41 -10.02 17.39
CA LYS A 485 -34.10 -11.07 16.41
C LYS A 485 -35.33 -11.68 15.72
N GLU A 486 -36.50 -11.10 15.94
CA GLU A 486 -37.75 -11.52 15.30
C GLU A 486 -37.79 -11.05 13.86
N GLU A 487 -38.37 -11.87 12.98
CA GLU A 487 -38.56 -11.52 11.58
C GLU A 487 -39.57 -10.37 11.46
N THR A 488 -39.16 -9.29 10.81
CA THR A 488 -39.98 -8.09 10.64
C THR A 488 -40.54 -7.96 9.23
N GLY A 489 -40.00 -8.73 8.27
CA GLY A 489 -40.55 -8.78 6.93
C GLY A 489 -39.59 -9.34 5.89
N LYS A 490 -39.95 -9.09 4.63
CA LYS A 490 -39.21 -9.51 3.44
C LYS A 490 -39.06 -8.33 2.49
N ILE A 491 -37.94 -8.28 1.79
CA ILE A 491 -37.63 -7.23 0.83
C ILE A 491 -37.25 -7.90 -0.48
N GLU A 492 -38.01 -7.64 -1.55
CA GLU A 492 -37.66 -8.11 -2.89
C GLU A 492 -36.35 -7.47 -3.33
N ASN A 493 -35.44 -8.28 -3.87
CA ASN A 493 -34.16 -7.77 -4.32
C ASN A 493 -33.50 -8.67 -5.36
N ASP A 494 -32.76 -8.00 -6.23
CA ASP A 494 -31.86 -8.57 -7.22
C ASP A 494 -30.47 -8.79 -6.62
N TYR A 495 -29.94 -7.77 -5.93
CA TYR A 495 -28.60 -7.76 -5.36
C TYR A 495 -28.62 -7.32 -3.89
N VAL A 496 -27.62 -7.77 -3.15
CA VAL A 496 -27.29 -7.27 -1.82
C VAL A 496 -25.89 -6.67 -1.85
N LEU A 497 -25.75 -5.38 -1.59
CA LEU A 497 -24.44 -4.73 -1.43
C LEU A 497 -24.08 -4.69 0.06
N ALA A 498 -23.23 -5.62 0.49
CA ALA A 498 -22.75 -5.74 1.86
C ALA A 498 -21.52 -4.86 2.10
N LEU A 499 -21.75 -3.55 2.25
CA LEU A 499 -20.72 -2.53 2.43
C LEU A 499 -20.46 -2.25 3.91
N ILE A 500 -20.14 -3.32 4.64
CA ILE A 500 -19.97 -3.30 6.10
C ILE A 500 -18.52 -3.15 6.56
N GLY A 501 -17.57 -2.95 5.65
CA GLY A 501 -16.15 -2.78 5.95
C GLY A 501 -15.34 -4.08 5.86
N GLY A 502 -14.05 -4.01 6.15
CA GLY A 502 -13.13 -5.15 6.11
C GLY A 502 -12.40 -5.33 7.45
N ALA A 503 -12.13 -6.59 7.81
CA ALA A 503 -11.41 -6.92 9.03
C ALA A 503 -9.90 -6.79 8.80
N PRO A 504 -9.18 -5.88 9.48
CA PRO A 504 -7.73 -5.76 9.34
C PRO A 504 -7.02 -7.10 9.59
N PRO A 505 -5.87 -7.36 8.94
CA PRO A 505 -5.18 -8.64 9.07
C PRO A 505 -4.48 -8.83 10.42
N THR A 506 -4.71 -7.96 11.42
CA THR A 506 -4.06 -7.96 12.74
C THR A 506 -4.02 -9.35 13.38
N LYS A 507 -5.17 -10.03 13.49
CA LYS A 507 -5.24 -11.38 14.09
C LYS A 507 -4.42 -12.42 13.32
N PHE A 508 -4.38 -12.30 11.98
CA PHE A 508 -3.59 -13.18 11.13
C PHE A 508 -2.09 -12.92 11.31
N LEU A 509 -1.66 -11.66 11.43
CA LEU A 509 -0.26 -11.33 11.66
C LEU A 509 0.19 -11.74 13.07
N GLU A 510 -0.63 -11.50 14.08
CA GLU A 510 -0.38 -11.90 15.47
C GLU A 510 -0.27 -13.43 15.61
N SER A 511 -1.07 -14.21 14.87
CA SER A 511 -0.99 -15.68 14.91
C SER A 511 0.31 -16.25 14.32
N ILE A 512 1.00 -15.48 13.48
CA ILE A 512 2.35 -15.79 12.96
C ILE A 512 3.43 -15.43 14.00
N GLY A 513 3.07 -14.65 15.03
CA GLY A 513 3.98 -14.12 16.05
C GLY A 513 4.52 -12.73 15.72
N ILE A 514 3.94 -12.03 14.74
CA ILE A 514 4.39 -10.69 14.35
C ILE A 514 3.91 -9.66 15.38
N THR A 515 4.83 -8.84 15.88
CA THR A 515 4.52 -7.78 16.85
C THR A 515 3.90 -6.56 16.15
N ILE A 516 2.77 -6.10 16.67
CA ILE A 516 2.12 -4.84 16.28
C ILE A 516 2.09 -3.96 17.53
N PRO A 517 2.78 -2.81 17.54
CA PRO A 517 2.72 -1.87 18.67
C PRO A 517 1.29 -1.43 18.94
N LYS A 518 0.91 -1.34 20.23
CA LYS A 518 -0.38 -0.79 20.63
C LYS A 518 -0.35 0.75 20.49
N SER A 519 -1.47 1.31 20.03
CA SER A 519 -1.70 2.76 19.85
C SER A 519 -1.97 3.51 21.14
#